data_AF-A0A2D8QDY2-F1
#
_entry.id   AF-A0A2D8QDY2-F1
#
_cell.length_a   1.000
_cell.length_b   1.000
_cell.length_c   1.000
_cell.angle_alpha   90.00
_cell.angle_beta   90.00
_cell.angle_gamma   90.00
#
_symmetry.space_group_name_H-M   'P 1'
#
loop_
_entity.id
_entity.type
_entity.pdbx_description
1 polymer ?
#
loop_
_entity_poly.entity_id
_entity_poly.type
_entity_poly.pdbx_seq_one_letter_code
_entity_poly.pdbx_strand_id
1 'polypeptide(L)'
;MAWVHGWIDRVLASDSSRISVLIFAVFLVGLTLCAWRIIQISDGLNDLKRAQPAKNGRVAAYLSTLTRVPEARRPVVAEGLKAKLYARASNVRYIADSLVLLGLIGTVVGFIVALSGVDQNRVADVSAVGPMVAQLLDGMAIALWTTLVGSILHIWLRLNYQILAGGTVTLVADLVARGEGDAV
;
A
#
# COMPACT_ATOMS: atom_id res chain seq x y z
N MET A 1 16.32 -15.89 -1.77
CA MET A 1 16.45 -16.75 -2.98
C MET A 1 15.60 -16.26 -4.17
N ALA A 2 15.45 -14.94 -4.37
CA ALA A 2 14.80 -14.35 -5.55
C ALA A 2 15.71 -13.34 -6.29
N TRP A 3 16.97 -13.22 -5.84
CA TRP A 3 17.95 -12.25 -6.33
C TRP A 3 18.81 -12.78 -7.48
N VAL A 4 18.70 -14.08 -7.82
CA VAL A 4 19.69 -14.79 -8.65
C VAL A 4 19.17 -15.18 -10.05
N HIS A 5 17.90 -14.99 -10.38
CA HIS A 5 17.34 -15.51 -11.64
C HIS A 5 17.21 -14.48 -12.79
N GLY A 6 17.81 -13.29 -12.70
CA GLY A 6 17.80 -12.34 -13.83
C GLY A 6 16.42 -11.80 -14.23
N TRP A 7 15.37 -12.06 -13.42
CA TRP A 7 14.02 -11.52 -13.66
C TRP A 7 13.98 -10.03 -13.37
N ILE A 8 14.76 -9.56 -12.39
CA ILE A 8 14.89 -8.13 -12.08
C ILE A 8 15.59 -7.42 -13.25
N ASP A 9 16.65 -8.00 -13.80
CA ASP A 9 17.32 -7.48 -15.00
C ASP A 9 16.43 -7.55 -16.23
N ARG A 10 15.57 -8.58 -16.38
CA ARG A 10 14.60 -8.65 -17.48
C ARG A 10 13.48 -7.63 -17.34
N VAL A 11 13.07 -7.32 -16.11
CA VAL A 11 12.10 -6.25 -15.80
C VAL A 11 12.72 -4.87 -16.03
N LEU A 12 13.99 -4.65 -15.69
CA LEU A 12 14.69 -3.39 -15.97
C LEU A 12 15.12 -3.23 -17.44
N ALA A 13 15.47 -4.31 -18.13
CA ALA A 13 15.94 -4.29 -19.51
C ALA A 13 14.79 -4.20 -20.53
N SER A 14 13.56 -4.60 -20.16
CA SER A 14 12.37 -4.42 -21.00
C SER A 14 11.69 -3.05 -20.79
N ASP A 15 12.23 -2.19 -19.92
CA ASP A 15 11.56 -0.98 -19.43
C ASP A 15 11.96 0.29 -20.20
N SER A 16 11.58 0.37 -21.48
CA SER A 16 11.64 1.63 -22.24
C SER A 16 10.77 2.73 -21.61
N SER A 17 9.74 2.36 -20.82
CA SER A 17 8.77 3.30 -20.24
C SER A 17 9.08 3.79 -18.81
N ARG A 18 9.91 3.05 -18.04
CA ARG A 18 10.19 3.27 -16.60
C ARG A 18 8.97 3.21 -15.68
N ILE A 19 7.80 2.78 -16.17
CA ILE A 19 6.55 2.75 -15.40
C ILE A 19 6.58 1.64 -14.35
N SER A 20 7.17 0.48 -14.67
CA SER A 20 7.28 -0.62 -13.70
C SER A 20 8.17 -0.24 -12.51
N VAL A 21 9.27 0.50 -12.74
CA VAL A 21 10.10 1.06 -11.67
C VAL A 21 9.31 2.06 -10.81
N LEU A 22 8.50 2.92 -11.42
CA LEU A 22 7.65 3.86 -10.70
C LEU A 22 6.63 3.13 -9.79
N ILE A 23 5.93 2.11 -10.33
CA ILE A 23 4.99 1.27 -9.57
C ILE A 23 5.71 0.64 -8.37
N PHE A 24 6.91 0.09 -8.58
CA PHE A 24 7.68 -0.53 -7.50
C PHE A 24 8.13 0.49 -6.45
N ALA A 25 8.55 1.69 -6.85
CA ALA A 25 8.93 2.75 -5.92
C ALA A 25 7.74 3.21 -5.05
N VAL A 26 6.56 3.40 -5.66
CA VAL A 26 5.32 3.74 -4.94
C VAL A 26 4.94 2.63 -3.96
N PHE A 27 5.11 1.36 -4.36
CA PHE A 27 4.90 0.22 -3.48
C PHE A 27 5.85 0.24 -2.27
N LEU A 28 7.14 0.51 -2.45
CA LEU A 28 8.09 0.60 -1.34
C LEU A 28 7.74 1.72 -0.35
N VAL A 29 7.29 2.88 -0.86
CA VAL A 29 6.78 3.96 -0.01
C VAL A 29 5.55 3.52 0.78
N GLY A 30 4.59 2.85 0.13
CA GLY A 30 3.42 2.29 0.79
C GLY A 30 3.78 1.25 1.86
N LEU A 31 4.71 0.35 1.53
CA LEU A 31 5.16 -0.73 2.41
C LEU A 31 5.88 -0.19 3.65
N THR A 32 6.80 0.77 3.48
CA THR A 32 7.52 1.41 4.58
C THR A 32 6.57 2.17 5.51
N LEU A 33 5.63 2.93 4.96
CA LEU A 33 4.60 3.60 5.75
C LEU A 33 3.71 2.62 6.50
N CYS A 34 3.34 1.50 5.87
CA CYS A 34 2.56 0.45 6.51
C CYS A 34 3.34 -0.21 7.66
N ALA A 35 4.58 -0.63 7.41
CA ALA A 35 5.45 -1.26 8.40
C ALA A 35 5.68 -0.34 9.61
N TRP A 36 6.00 0.93 9.37
CA TRP A 36 6.19 1.92 10.44
C TRP A 36 4.94 2.09 11.31
N ARG A 37 3.75 2.02 10.71
CA ARG A 37 2.47 2.11 11.43
C ARG A 37 2.13 0.84 12.20
N ILE A 38 2.43 -0.33 11.62
CA ILE A 38 2.25 -1.62 12.31
C ILE A 38 3.09 -1.63 13.59
N ILE A 39 4.35 -1.20 13.51
CA ILE A 39 5.24 -1.11 14.67
C ILE A 39 4.64 -0.16 15.73
N GLN A 40 4.19 1.04 15.34
CA GLN A 40 3.58 1.97 16.29
C GLN A 40 2.33 1.43 17.00
N ILE A 41 1.49 0.68 16.28
CA ILE A 41 0.29 0.08 16.87
C ILE A 41 0.65 -1.14 17.74
N SER A 42 1.63 -1.92 17.30
CA SER A 42 2.15 -3.06 18.07
C SER A 42 2.80 -2.61 19.39
N ASP A 43 3.62 -1.57 19.35
CA ASP A 43 4.22 -0.97 20.55
C ASP A 43 3.14 -0.47 21.51
N GLY A 44 2.09 0.19 20.99
CA GLY A 44 0.95 0.63 21.81
C GLY A 44 0.18 -0.53 22.45
N LEU A 45 -0.06 -1.62 21.71
CA LEU A 45 -0.69 -2.84 22.24
C LEU A 45 0.18 -3.51 23.32
N ASN A 46 1.49 -3.52 23.11
CA ASN A 46 2.43 -4.14 24.05
C ASN A 46 2.57 -3.32 25.33
N ASP A 47 2.56 -1.99 25.23
CA ASP A 47 2.53 -1.08 26.37
C ASP A 47 1.24 -1.24 27.19
N LEU A 48 0.12 -1.49 26.52
CA LEU A 48 -1.12 -1.85 27.21
C LEU A 48 -0.94 -3.15 27.97
N LYS A 49 -0.46 -4.23 27.36
CA LYS A 49 -0.33 -5.54 28.05
C LYS A 49 0.58 -5.51 29.30
N ARG A 50 1.45 -4.51 29.47
CA ARG A 50 2.27 -4.33 30.69
C ARG A 50 1.42 -3.92 31.90
N ALA A 51 1.79 -4.41 33.08
CA ALA A 51 1.09 -4.14 34.35
C ALA A 51 1.22 -2.67 34.80
N GLN A 52 2.29 -1.98 34.39
CA GLN A 52 2.44 -0.53 34.53
C GLN A 52 2.81 0.06 33.17
N PRO A 53 1.90 0.75 32.48
CA PRO A 53 2.19 1.38 31.20
C PRO A 53 3.29 2.45 31.37
N ALA A 54 4.18 2.57 30.39
CA ALA A 54 5.25 3.56 30.44
C ALA A 54 4.67 4.98 30.56
N LYS A 55 5.06 5.73 31.60
CA LYS A 55 4.49 7.05 31.97
C LYS A 55 4.50 8.09 30.84
N ASN A 56 5.33 7.92 29.80
CA ASN A 56 5.49 8.86 28.68
C ASN A 56 5.02 8.33 27.32
N GLY A 57 4.26 7.22 27.29
CA GLY A 57 3.74 6.66 26.03
C GLY A 57 2.47 7.36 25.53
N ARG A 58 2.19 7.26 24.21
CA ARG A 58 0.92 7.74 23.61
C ARG A 58 -0.32 7.11 24.26
N VAL A 59 -0.18 5.87 24.71
CA VAL A 59 -1.16 5.11 25.49
C VAL A 59 -1.41 5.75 26.85
N ALA A 60 -0.35 6.11 27.59
CA ALA A 60 -0.46 6.75 28.90
C ALA A 60 -1.10 8.15 28.80
N ALA A 61 -0.72 8.93 27.79
CA ALA A 61 -1.36 10.22 27.50
C ALA A 61 -2.87 10.06 27.22
N TYR A 62 -3.25 9.01 26.50
CA TYR A 62 -4.66 8.73 26.21
C TYR A 62 -5.44 8.25 27.45
N LEU A 63 -4.90 7.33 28.24
CA LEU A 63 -5.48 6.89 29.53
C LEU A 63 -5.66 8.07 30.50
N SER A 64 -4.69 8.99 30.55
CA SER A 64 -4.80 10.23 31.35
C SER A 64 -5.91 11.17 30.86
N THR A 65 -6.28 11.10 29.59
CA THR A 65 -7.39 11.86 29.03
C THR A 65 -8.73 11.20 29.38
N LEU A 66 -8.81 9.86 29.34
CA LEU A 66 -10.00 9.10 29.71
C LEU A 66 -10.36 9.22 31.20
N THR A 67 -9.36 9.26 32.08
CA THR A 67 -9.56 9.45 33.52
C THR A 67 -10.07 10.86 33.88
N ARG A 68 -9.80 11.86 33.04
CA ARG A 68 -10.27 13.25 33.23
C ARG A 68 -11.68 13.50 32.69
N VAL A 69 -12.22 12.57 31.91
CA VAL A 69 -13.50 12.73 31.22
C VAL A 69 -14.56 11.87 31.95
N PRO A 70 -15.79 12.39 32.16
CA PRO A 70 -16.87 11.61 32.76
C PRO A 70 -17.11 10.29 32.02
N GLU A 71 -17.48 9.23 32.73
CA GLU A 71 -17.69 7.88 32.17
C GLU A 71 -18.60 7.88 30.94
N ALA A 72 -19.70 8.63 30.99
CA ALA A 72 -20.65 8.78 29.88
C ALA A 72 -20.02 9.33 28.58
N ARG A 73 -18.86 10.00 28.65
CA ARG A 73 -18.16 10.60 27.50
C ARG A 73 -16.93 9.80 27.04
N ARG A 74 -16.48 8.80 27.78
CA ARG A 74 -15.37 7.90 27.40
C ARG A 74 -15.55 7.23 26.03
N PRO A 75 -16.73 6.68 25.65
CA PRO A 75 -16.90 6.06 24.33
C PRO A 75 -16.76 7.06 23.17
N VAL A 76 -17.17 8.32 23.36
CA VAL A 76 -17.04 9.38 22.35
C VAL A 76 -15.56 9.70 22.08
N VAL A 77 -14.74 9.76 23.13
CA VAL A 77 -13.30 9.99 23.00
C VAL A 77 -12.61 8.82 22.30
N ALA A 78 -13.05 7.58 22.59
CA ALA A 78 -12.55 6.36 21.95
C ALA A 78 -12.87 6.28 20.46
N GLU A 79 -14.11 6.57 20.07
CA GLU A 79 -14.48 6.64 18.66
C GLU A 79 -13.73 7.77 17.93
N GLY A 80 -13.47 8.91 18.61
CA GLY A 80 -12.62 9.97 18.06
C GLY A 80 -11.16 9.53 17.83
N LEU A 81 -10.57 8.75 18.75
CA LEU A 81 -9.23 8.19 18.57
C LEU A 81 -9.20 7.17 17.43
N LYS A 82 -10.17 6.25 17.41
CA LYS A 82 -10.34 5.27 16.34
C LYS A 82 -10.43 5.97 14.99
N ALA A 83 -11.30 6.97 14.86
CA ALA A 83 -11.43 7.77 13.64
C ALA A 83 -10.10 8.40 13.21
N LYS A 84 -9.31 8.96 14.14
CA LYS A 84 -7.98 9.51 13.83
C LYS A 84 -6.99 8.44 13.37
N LEU A 85 -6.95 7.28 14.01
CA LEU A 85 -6.06 6.19 13.63
C LEU A 85 -6.42 5.62 12.25
N TYR A 86 -7.71 5.43 11.99
CA TYR A 86 -8.23 5.03 10.67
C TYR A 86 -7.96 6.08 9.60
N ALA A 87 -8.21 7.36 9.87
CA ALA A 87 -7.95 8.45 8.95
C ALA A 87 -6.46 8.59 8.62
N ARG A 88 -5.57 8.21 9.55
CA ARG A 88 -4.16 8.10 9.21
C ARG A 88 -3.92 6.85 8.38
N ALA A 89 -4.45 5.69 8.78
CA ALA A 89 -4.20 4.41 8.10
C ALA A 89 -4.71 4.42 6.65
N SER A 90 -5.76 5.19 6.36
CA SER A 90 -6.33 5.36 5.03
C SER A 90 -5.32 5.85 3.98
N ASN A 91 -4.25 6.55 4.39
CA ASN A 91 -3.16 6.94 3.48
C ASN A 91 -2.49 5.71 2.83
N VAL A 92 -2.33 4.62 3.59
CA VAL A 92 -1.75 3.37 3.06
C VAL A 92 -2.70 2.73 2.05
N ARG A 93 -4.01 2.77 2.33
CA ARG A 93 -5.03 2.31 1.38
C ARG A 93 -5.02 3.14 0.09
N TYR A 94 -4.92 4.46 0.19
CA TYR A 94 -4.83 5.34 -0.98
C TYR A 94 -3.60 5.02 -1.84
N ILE A 95 -2.44 4.80 -1.22
CA ILE A 95 -1.23 4.38 -1.93
C ILE A 95 -1.45 3.02 -2.60
N ALA A 96 -2.07 2.06 -1.92
CA ALA A 96 -2.41 0.78 -2.54
C ALA A 96 -3.28 0.99 -3.78
N ASP A 97 -4.38 1.72 -3.68
CA ASP A 97 -5.31 1.92 -4.79
C ASP A 97 -4.64 2.67 -5.97
N SER A 98 -3.65 3.53 -5.69
CA SER A 98 -2.84 4.19 -6.72
C SER A 98 -1.98 3.22 -7.54
N LEU A 99 -1.59 2.05 -6.99
CA LEU A 99 -0.81 1.04 -7.74
C LEU A 99 -1.63 0.44 -8.89
N VAL A 100 -2.94 0.25 -8.69
CA VAL A 100 -3.85 -0.22 -9.74
C VAL A 100 -4.00 0.85 -10.82
N LEU A 101 -4.22 2.10 -10.42
CA LEU A 101 -4.30 3.23 -11.35
C LEU A 101 -3.01 3.38 -12.17
N LEU A 102 -1.84 3.23 -11.55
CA LEU A 102 -0.56 3.23 -12.27
C LEU A 102 -0.44 2.04 -13.24
N GLY A 103 -0.93 0.86 -12.86
CA GLY A 103 -1.01 -0.30 -13.76
C GLY A 103 -1.87 -0.01 -15.00
N LEU A 104 -3.03 0.64 -14.80
CA LEU A 104 -3.93 1.06 -15.88
C LEU A 104 -3.29 2.14 -16.78
N ILE A 105 -2.55 3.08 -16.20
CA ILE A 105 -1.75 4.04 -16.98
C ILE A 105 -0.71 3.31 -17.83
N GLY A 106 -0.07 2.27 -17.27
CA GLY A 106 0.86 1.41 -18.01
C GLY A 106 0.21 0.69 -19.20
N THR A 107 -1.06 0.25 -19.10
CA THR A 107 -1.79 -0.28 -20.28
C THR A 107 -1.95 0.75 -21.39
N VAL A 108 -2.30 2.00 -21.05
CA VAL A 108 -2.45 3.06 -22.06
C VAL A 108 -1.11 3.35 -22.74
N VAL A 109 -0.03 3.44 -21.96
CA VAL A 109 1.31 3.67 -22.51
C VAL A 109 1.78 2.49 -23.36
N GLY A 110 1.55 1.25 -22.92
CA GLY A 110 1.88 0.06 -23.71
C GLY A 110 1.15 0.04 -25.06
N PHE A 111 -0.13 0.40 -25.10
CA PHE A 111 -0.85 0.53 -26.38
C PHE A 111 -0.31 1.65 -27.27
N ILE A 112 0.10 2.80 -26.70
CA ILE A 112 0.75 3.87 -27.46
C ILE A 112 2.05 3.39 -28.09
N VAL A 113 2.89 2.68 -27.32
CA VAL A 113 4.16 2.11 -27.80
C VAL A 113 3.91 1.06 -28.89
N ALA A 114 2.93 0.19 -28.70
CA ALA A 114 2.57 -0.86 -29.68
C ALA A 114 2.18 -0.24 -31.03
N LEU A 115 1.33 0.79 -31.01
CA LEU A 115 0.84 1.44 -32.23
C LEU A 115 1.87 2.37 -32.88
N SER A 116 2.87 2.85 -32.13
CA SER A 116 3.87 3.80 -32.65
C SER A 116 4.75 3.28 -33.78
N GLY A 117 4.94 1.96 -33.89
CA GLY A 117 5.71 1.35 -34.99
C GLY A 117 4.87 0.82 -36.14
N VAL A 118 3.55 1.06 -36.14
CA VAL A 118 2.67 0.61 -37.21
C VAL A 118 2.65 1.65 -38.34
N ASP A 119 3.37 1.37 -39.42
CA ASP A 119 3.31 2.16 -40.65
C ASP A 119 2.37 1.51 -41.67
N GLN A 120 1.19 2.13 -41.87
CA GLN A 120 0.18 1.63 -42.81
C GLN A 120 0.64 1.62 -44.26
N ASN A 121 1.59 2.48 -44.63
CA ASN A 121 2.08 2.60 -46.00
C ASN A 121 3.07 1.48 -46.38
N ARG A 122 3.61 0.76 -45.38
CA ARG A 122 4.60 -0.31 -45.56
C ARG A 122 4.04 -1.70 -45.27
N VAL A 123 2.73 -1.82 -45.08
CA VAL A 123 2.07 -3.10 -44.78
C VAL A 123 2.24 -4.15 -45.89
N ALA A 124 2.39 -3.71 -47.14
CA ALA A 124 2.63 -4.60 -48.29
C ALA A 124 4.10 -5.07 -48.41
N ASP A 125 5.02 -4.45 -47.68
CA ASP A 125 6.44 -4.80 -47.68
C ASP A 125 6.68 -5.91 -46.64
N VAL A 126 6.89 -7.14 -47.12
CA VAL A 126 7.14 -8.32 -46.28
C VAL A 126 8.32 -8.11 -45.33
N SER A 127 9.31 -7.29 -45.71
CA SER A 127 10.47 -6.99 -44.87
C SER A 127 10.13 -6.05 -43.68
N ALA A 128 9.06 -5.26 -43.80
CA ALA A 128 8.59 -4.34 -42.77
C ALA A 128 7.64 -5.01 -41.75
N VAL A 129 6.99 -6.12 -42.12
CA VAL A 129 6.03 -6.83 -41.26
C VAL A 129 6.68 -7.35 -39.98
N GLY A 130 7.88 -7.95 -40.07
CA GLY A 130 8.60 -8.48 -38.90
C GLY A 130 8.84 -7.42 -37.81
N PRO A 131 9.49 -6.29 -38.15
CA PRO A 131 9.67 -5.17 -37.22
C PRO A 131 8.36 -4.59 -36.66
N MET A 132 7.30 -4.46 -37.46
CA MET A 132 6.01 -3.97 -36.99
C MET A 132 5.38 -4.91 -35.95
N VAL A 133 5.43 -6.22 -36.19
CA VAL A 133 4.94 -7.22 -35.23
C VAL A 133 5.77 -7.20 -33.95
N ALA A 134 7.10 -7.07 -34.04
CA ALA A 134 7.96 -6.97 -32.88
C ALA A 134 7.58 -5.76 -32.00
N GLN A 135 7.33 -4.59 -32.60
CA GLN A 135 6.92 -3.39 -31.86
C GLN A 135 5.54 -3.56 -31.19
N LEU A 136 4.58 -4.16 -31.90
CA LEU A 136 3.26 -4.45 -31.35
C LEU A 136 3.35 -5.38 -30.12
N LEU A 137 4.17 -6.43 -30.20
CA LEU A 137 4.41 -7.36 -29.11
C LEU A 137 5.10 -6.68 -27.92
N ASP A 138 6.04 -5.77 -28.17
CA ASP A 138 6.73 -5.01 -27.12
C ASP A 138 5.76 -4.12 -26.32
N GLY A 139 4.96 -3.30 -27.02
CA GLY A 139 3.98 -2.45 -26.34
C GLY A 139 2.90 -3.24 -25.60
N MET A 140 2.46 -4.38 -26.15
CA MET A 140 1.55 -5.29 -25.46
C MET A 140 2.19 -5.91 -24.20
N ALA A 141 3.47 -6.29 -24.27
CA ALA A 141 4.19 -6.82 -23.11
C ALA A 141 4.28 -5.79 -21.98
N ILE A 142 4.59 -4.53 -22.30
CA ILE A 142 4.59 -3.41 -21.33
C ILE A 142 3.23 -3.31 -20.65
N ALA A 143 2.14 -3.26 -21.42
CA ALA A 143 0.77 -3.11 -20.90
C ALA A 143 0.39 -4.25 -19.93
N LEU A 144 0.66 -5.50 -20.32
CA LEU A 144 0.34 -6.67 -19.51
C LEU A 144 1.18 -6.70 -18.23
N TRP A 145 2.48 -6.40 -18.33
CA TRP A 145 3.38 -6.44 -17.20
C TRP A 145 3.08 -5.36 -16.16
N THR A 146 2.85 -4.11 -16.58
CA THR A 146 2.52 -3.01 -15.65
C THR A 146 1.20 -3.27 -14.92
N THR A 147 0.21 -3.86 -15.61
CA THR A 147 -1.09 -4.21 -15.01
C THR A 147 -0.94 -5.34 -13.99
N LEU A 148 -0.21 -6.38 -14.35
CA LEU A 148 0.04 -7.52 -13.47
C LEU A 148 0.79 -7.07 -12.20
N VAL A 149 1.88 -6.33 -12.36
CA VAL A 149 2.69 -5.84 -11.23
C VAL A 149 1.86 -4.88 -10.36
N GLY A 150 1.13 -3.93 -10.95
CA GLY A 150 0.27 -3.01 -10.20
C GLY A 150 -0.79 -3.75 -9.36
N SER A 151 -1.40 -4.79 -9.94
CA SER A 151 -2.44 -5.59 -9.27
C SER A 151 -1.89 -6.46 -8.15
N ILE A 152 -0.75 -7.14 -8.37
CA ILE A 152 -0.11 -7.98 -7.35
C ILE A 152 0.34 -7.13 -6.16
N LEU A 153 1.00 -5.99 -6.42
CA LEU A 153 1.47 -5.09 -5.37
C LEU A 153 0.31 -4.40 -4.63
N HIS A 154 -0.79 -4.09 -5.33
CA HIS A 154 -2.02 -3.62 -4.70
C HIS A 154 -2.56 -4.64 -3.69
N ILE A 155 -2.74 -5.89 -4.11
CA ILE A 155 -3.24 -6.98 -3.24
C ILE A 155 -2.33 -7.13 -2.03
N TRP A 156 -1.01 -7.17 -2.25
CA TRP A 156 -0.04 -7.28 -1.17
C TRP A 156 -0.17 -6.14 -0.15
N LEU A 157 -0.21 -4.89 -0.61
CA LEU A 157 -0.30 -3.74 0.28
C LEU A 157 -1.67 -3.65 0.98
N ARG A 158 -2.75 -4.06 0.31
CA ARG A 158 -4.10 -4.19 0.89
C ARG A 158 -4.14 -5.22 2.02
N LEU A 159 -3.49 -6.36 1.86
CA LEU A 159 -3.41 -7.37 2.93
C LEU A 159 -2.71 -6.80 4.18
N ASN A 160 -1.58 -6.11 3.99
CA ASN A 160 -0.88 -5.44 5.10
C ASN A 160 -1.75 -4.37 5.78
N TYR A 161 -2.49 -3.59 4.99
CA TYR A 161 -3.45 -2.62 5.52
C TYR A 161 -4.58 -3.28 6.33
N GLN A 162 -5.12 -4.42 5.89
CA GLN A 162 -6.17 -5.14 6.62
C GLN A 162 -5.70 -5.60 7.99
N ILE A 163 -4.46 -6.11 8.09
CA ILE A 163 -3.83 -6.48 9.37
C ILE A 163 -3.69 -5.24 10.27
N LEU A 164 -3.21 -4.13 9.73
CA LEU A 164 -3.07 -2.87 10.46
C LEU A 164 -4.42 -2.34 10.98
N ALA A 165 -5.47 -2.43 10.16
CA ALA A 165 -6.82 -2.02 10.54
C ALA A 165 -7.36 -2.91 11.68
N GLY A 166 -7.16 -4.23 11.61
CA GLY A 166 -7.52 -5.15 12.68
C GLY A 166 -6.82 -4.81 14.00
N GLY A 167 -5.50 -4.63 13.97
CA GLY A 167 -4.74 -4.26 15.17
C GLY A 167 -5.14 -2.90 15.77
N THR A 168 -5.56 -1.95 14.93
CA THR A 168 -6.09 -0.65 15.38
C THR A 168 -7.38 -0.82 16.19
N VAL A 169 -8.30 -1.68 15.73
CA VAL A 169 -9.56 -1.97 16.44
C VAL A 169 -9.27 -2.60 17.79
N THR A 170 -8.41 -3.62 17.82
CA THR A 170 -8.03 -4.30 19.07
C THR A 170 -7.40 -3.31 20.06
N LEU A 171 -6.51 -2.43 19.60
CA LEU A 171 -5.87 -1.42 20.46
C LEU A 171 -6.91 -0.47 21.08
N VAL A 172 -7.86 0.04 20.30
CA VAL A 172 -8.90 0.92 20.83
C VAL A 172 -9.81 0.18 21.81
N ALA A 173 -10.18 -1.06 21.50
CA ALA A 173 -11.01 -1.89 22.39
C ALA A 173 -10.33 -2.12 23.75
N ASP A 174 -9.04 -2.51 23.74
CA ASP A 174 -8.26 -2.74 24.97
C ASP A 174 -8.07 -1.45 25.79
N LEU A 175 -7.93 -0.30 25.12
CA LEU A 175 -7.85 1.01 25.79
C LEU A 175 -9.15 1.37 26.52
N VAL A 176 -10.30 1.11 25.89
CA VAL A 176 -11.62 1.37 26.51
C VAL A 176 -11.83 0.45 27.71
N ALA A 177 -11.57 -0.85 27.54
CA ALA A 177 -11.74 -1.84 28.60
C ALA A 177 -10.89 -1.52 29.84
N ARG A 178 -9.64 -1.07 29.66
CA ARG A 178 -8.78 -0.63 30.77
C ARG A 178 -9.23 0.68 31.41
N GLY A 179 -9.69 1.63 30.61
CA GLY A 179 -10.23 2.89 31.11
C GLY A 179 -11.50 2.71 31.95
N GLU A 180 -12.25 1.63 31.74
CA GLU A 180 -13.40 1.24 32.57
C GLU A 180 -12.98 0.43 33.82
N GLY A 181 -11.98 -0.46 33.69
CA GLY A 181 -11.50 -1.29 34.80
C GLY A 181 -10.75 -0.54 35.91
N ASP A 182 -10.05 0.56 35.59
CA ASP A 182 -9.34 1.39 36.58
C ASP A 182 -10.28 2.37 37.34
N ALA A 183 -11.60 2.35 37.07
CA ALA A 183 -12.59 3.23 37.69
C ALA A 183 -13.35 2.60 38.88
N VAL A 184 -12.99 1.38 39.28
CA VAL A 184 -13.54 0.64 40.45
C VAL A 184 -12.49 0.58 41.55
#